data_AF-A0A2V6LYT1-F1
#
_entry.id   AF-A0A2V6LYT1-F1
#
_cell.length_a   1.000
_cell.length_b   1.000
_cell.length_c   1.000
_cell.angle_alpha   90.00
_cell.angle_beta   90.00
_cell.angle_gamma   90.00
#
_symmetry.space_group_name_H-M   'P 1'
#
loop_
_entity.id
_entity.type
_entity.pdbx_description
1 polymer ?
#
loop_
_entity_poly.entity_id
_entity_poly.type
_entity_poly.pdbx_seq_one_letter_code
_entity_poly.pdbx_strand_id
1 'polypeptide(L)'
;GFLALADLTRESEHHSSGNYALLDQIAALQWVQNNIAGFGGDSHDVMIFGHSAGASNVSSLLASPLAHGLFQRALMESGVNLTKGVTLAEAEKRGEEFEAAAAAHSVADLRRMPAEELLKALGPRPMGMGLIVDGWVLPQDVYSTFAAGKQNDVPLVVGSVANDTPGPAAAPSSGAARSDYAKRTFGTLADQYLNFYPVKDDAQAAAADLQFRSDRAMANARALARLQVKTGKSPVYWYWFTHVSPFPEGLTWGGKPAKDFGAYHGSELVYVFDAFPFQDWPWRPVDLRLGDMVSSMWINFAKTGNPNGAGLPEWPAYQPSADKLLNISDHPKAQKPPQGAALDFQDKVAETQRR
;
A
#
# COMPACT_ATOMS: atom_id res chain seq x y z
N GLY A 1 -16.28 -1.48 9.24
CA GLY A 1 -14.86 -1.66 8.86
C GLY A 1 -13.92 -1.40 10.02
N PHE A 2 -13.74 -0.14 10.43
CA PHE A 2 -12.71 0.24 11.41
C PHE A 2 -13.23 1.18 12.51
N LEU A 3 -14.54 1.29 12.69
CA LEU A 3 -15.11 2.06 13.80
C LEU A 3 -14.71 1.39 15.13
N ALA A 4 -14.08 2.14 16.02
CA ALA A 4 -13.80 1.75 17.40
C ALA A 4 -14.57 2.68 18.33
N LEU A 5 -15.16 2.12 19.39
CA LEU A 5 -15.90 2.83 20.43
C LEU A 5 -15.68 2.07 21.74
N ALA A 6 -15.63 2.78 22.87
CA ALA A 6 -15.46 2.15 24.19
C ALA A 6 -16.55 1.10 24.48
N ASP A 7 -17.78 1.34 24.00
CA ASP A 7 -18.89 0.40 24.12
C ASP A 7 -18.68 -0.86 23.25
N LEU A 8 -18.16 -0.72 22.02
CA LEU A 8 -17.78 -1.87 21.18
C LEU A 8 -16.65 -2.67 21.82
N THR A 9 -15.66 -1.99 22.39
CA THR A 9 -14.54 -2.61 23.12
C THR A 9 -15.05 -3.42 24.32
N ARG A 10 -16.07 -2.93 25.03
CA ARG A 10 -16.69 -3.62 26.17
C ARG A 10 -17.51 -4.85 25.76
N GLU A 11 -18.16 -4.81 24.60
CA GLU A 11 -18.91 -5.95 24.05
C GLU A 11 -18.00 -7.09 23.56
N SER A 12 -16.74 -6.78 23.24
CA SER A 12 -15.76 -7.74 22.73
C SER A 12 -15.13 -8.59 23.84
N GLU A 13 -15.13 -9.92 23.68
CA GLU A 13 -14.42 -10.85 24.57
C GLU A 13 -12.90 -10.61 24.59
N HIS A 14 -12.37 -9.92 23.58
CA HIS A 14 -10.96 -9.60 23.45
C HIS A 14 -10.62 -8.20 23.96
N HIS A 15 -11.59 -7.47 24.54
CA HIS A 15 -11.41 -6.09 24.99
C HIS A 15 -10.81 -5.18 23.91
N SER A 16 -11.32 -5.32 22.69
CA SER A 16 -10.80 -4.68 21.48
C SER A 16 -11.93 -4.32 20.51
N SER A 17 -11.78 -3.24 19.75
CA SER A 17 -12.74 -2.84 18.71
C SER A 17 -12.06 -2.16 17.52
N GLY A 18 -12.80 -2.06 16.41
CA GLY A 18 -12.22 -1.69 15.12
C GLY A 18 -11.64 -2.90 14.40
N ASN A 19 -10.84 -2.66 13.34
CA ASN A 19 -10.24 -3.71 12.50
C ASN A 19 -11.17 -4.81 11.98
N TYR A 20 -12.49 -4.66 12.05
CA TYR A 20 -13.46 -5.63 11.54
C TYR A 20 -13.21 -6.00 10.07
N ALA A 21 -12.75 -5.05 9.24
CA ALA A 21 -12.40 -5.33 7.86
C ALA A 21 -11.18 -6.27 7.72
N LEU A 22 -10.23 -6.28 8.66
CA LEU A 22 -9.18 -7.29 8.72
C LEU A 22 -9.71 -8.62 9.23
N LEU A 23 -10.59 -8.61 10.24
CA LEU A 23 -11.25 -9.82 10.72
C LEU A 23 -12.07 -10.50 9.61
N ASP A 24 -12.76 -9.72 8.77
CA ASP A 24 -13.48 -10.22 7.59
C ASP A 24 -12.52 -10.91 6.61
N GLN A 25 -11.34 -10.33 6.38
CA GLN A 25 -10.32 -10.94 5.51
C GLN A 25 -9.71 -12.21 6.12
N ILE A 26 -9.46 -12.20 7.44
CA ILE A 26 -8.98 -13.39 8.17
C ILE A 26 -10.03 -14.50 8.09
N ALA A 27 -11.32 -14.18 8.28
CA ALA A 27 -12.41 -15.14 8.14
C ALA A 27 -12.52 -15.68 6.71
N ALA A 28 -12.36 -14.82 5.69
CA ALA A 28 -12.31 -15.26 4.30
C ALA A 28 -11.12 -16.19 4.02
N LEU A 29 -9.95 -15.91 4.58
CA LEU A 29 -8.78 -16.79 4.46
C LEU A 29 -8.99 -18.12 5.18
N GLN A 30 -9.61 -18.13 6.36
CA GLN A 30 -10.02 -19.36 7.04
C GLN A 30 -11.02 -20.15 6.19
N TRP A 31 -11.95 -19.47 5.52
CA TRP A 31 -12.85 -20.13 4.58
C TRP A 31 -12.08 -20.76 3.42
N VAL A 32 -11.10 -20.06 2.83
CA VAL A 32 -10.24 -20.63 1.77
C VAL A 32 -9.52 -21.87 2.30
N GLN A 33 -8.90 -21.79 3.47
CA GLN A 33 -8.23 -22.93 4.11
C GLN A 33 -9.14 -24.16 4.23
N ASN A 34 -10.40 -23.95 4.61
CA ASN A 34 -11.37 -25.03 4.84
C ASN A 34 -12.05 -25.56 3.58
N ASN A 35 -12.10 -24.78 2.48
CA ASN A 35 -13.00 -25.08 1.36
C ASN A 35 -12.30 -25.16 0.00
N ILE A 36 -11.10 -24.60 -0.17
CA ILE A 36 -10.50 -24.43 -1.50
C ILE A 36 -10.20 -25.76 -2.21
N ALA A 37 -9.99 -26.84 -1.45
CA ALA A 37 -9.87 -28.19 -1.99
C ALA A 37 -11.10 -28.63 -2.80
N GLY A 38 -12.30 -28.19 -2.42
CA GLY A 38 -13.53 -28.45 -3.17
C GLY A 38 -13.59 -27.75 -4.53
N PHE A 39 -12.73 -26.76 -4.75
CA PHE A 39 -12.57 -26.05 -6.03
C PHE A 39 -11.30 -26.50 -6.78
N GLY A 40 -10.60 -27.53 -6.29
CA GLY A 40 -9.36 -28.04 -6.87
C GLY A 40 -8.10 -27.23 -6.52
N GLY A 41 -8.17 -26.31 -5.55
CA GLY A 41 -6.99 -25.61 -5.04
C GLY A 41 -6.34 -26.32 -3.86
N ASP A 42 -5.13 -25.88 -3.49
CA ASP A 42 -4.39 -26.36 -2.32
C ASP A 42 -4.40 -25.32 -1.21
N SER A 43 -4.93 -25.68 -0.03
CA SER A 43 -4.96 -24.81 1.14
C SER A 43 -3.55 -24.52 1.71
N HIS A 44 -2.56 -25.36 1.40
CA HIS A 44 -1.17 -25.16 1.79
C HIS A 44 -0.37 -24.34 0.78
N ASP A 45 -1.00 -23.86 -0.30
CA ASP A 45 -0.36 -23.09 -1.37
C ASP A 45 -1.15 -21.82 -1.70
N VAL A 46 -1.40 -21.00 -0.69
CA VAL A 46 -2.19 -19.76 -0.81
C VAL A 46 -1.27 -18.54 -0.90
N MET A 47 -1.45 -17.71 -1.92
CA MET A 47 -0.86 -16.37 -2.00
C MET A 47 -1.93 -15.31 -1.75
N ILE A 48 -1.66 -14.37 -0.86
CA ILE A 48 -2.44 -13.12 -0.77
C ILE A 48 -1.75 -12.02 -1.59
N PHE A 49 -2.53 -11.23 -2.31
CA PHE A 49 -2.02 -10.07 -3.01
C PHE A 49 -3.06 -8.97 -3.09
N GLY A 50 -2.60 -7.73 -3.22
CA GLY A 50 -3.51 -6.60 -3.35
C GLY A 50 -2.79 -5.33 -3.75
N HIS A 51 -3.59 -4.35 -4.16
CA HIS A 51 -3.15 -3.04 -4.61
C HIS A 51 -3.66 -1.94 -3.66
N SER A 52 -2.84 -0.91 -3.40
CA SER A 52 -3.21 0.27 -2.61
C SER A 52 -3.68 -0.09 -1.19
N ALA A 53 -4.94 0.19 -0.84
CA ALA A 53 -5.54 -0.23 0.43
C ALA A 53 -5.52 -1.77 0.60
N GLY A 54 -5.68 -2.55 -0.48
CA GLY A 54 -5.54 -4.00 -0.46
C GLY A 54 -4.11 -4.43 -0.12
N ALA A 55 -3.10 -3.77 -0.70
CA ALA A 55 -1.70 -4.00 -0.36
C ALA A 55 -1.39 -3.62 1.10
N SER A 56 -1.98 -2.54 1.58
CA SER A 56 -1.89 -2.11 2.99
C SER A 56 -2.50 -3.16 3.92
N ASN A 57 -3.62 -3.77 3.53
CA ASN A 57 -4.22 -4.89 4.25
C ASN A 57 -3.31 -6.12 4.23
N VAL A 58 -2.70 -6.47 3.10
CA VAL A 58 -1.70 -7.55 3.02
C VAL A 58 -0.55 -7.31 4.01
N SER A 59 0.00 -6.09 4.06
CA SER A 59 1.04 -5.75 5.04
C SER A 59 0.58 -5.87 6.50
N SER A 60 -0.72 -5.70 6.75
CA SER A 60 -1.32 -5.83 8.08
C SER A 60 -1.61 -7.29 8.44
N LEU A 61 -2.03 -8.11 7.48
CA LEU A 61 -2.16 -9.57 7.66
C LEU A 61 -0.79 -10.20 7.91
N LEU A 62 0.27 -9.71 7.26
CA LEU A 62 1.65 -10.09 7.59
C LEU A 62 2.02 -9.73 9.04
N ALA A 63 1.44 -8.68 9.61
CA ALA A 63 1.70 -8.25 10.98
C ALA A 63 0.75 -8.86 12.04
N SER A 64 -0.34 -9.49 11.62
CA SER A 64 -1.36 -10.03 12.51
C SER A 64 -1.05 -11.48 12.90
N PRO A 65 -0.96 -11.81 14.21
CA PRO A 65 -0.80 -13.20 14.63
C PRO A 65 -2.02 -14.06 14.29
N LEU A 66 -3.21 -13.46 14.13
CA LEU A 66 -4.44 -14.17 13.77
C LEU A 66 -4.43 -14.71 12.33
N ALA A 67 -3.58 -14.16 11.47
CA ALA A 67 -3.43 -14.61 10.09
C ALA A 67 -2.33 -15.67 9.91
N HIS A 68 -1.67 -16.08 10.99
CA HIS A 68 -0.56 -17.02 10.94
C HIS A 68 -0.97 -18.36 10.33
N GLY A 69 -0.23 -18.79 9.31
CA GLY A 69 -0.44 -20.05 8.60
C GLY A 69 -1.58 -20.03 7.57
N LEU A 70 -2.31 -18.92 7.42
CA LEU A 70 -3.43 -18.84 6.47
C LEU A 70 -3.01 -18.59 5.01
N PHE A 71 -1.76 -18.21 4.79
CA PHE A 71 -1.16 -17.99 3.47
C PHE A 71 0.33 -18.29 3.53
N GLN A 72 0.90 -18.62 2.37
CA GLN A 72 2.29 -19.03 2.20
C GLN A 72 3.12 -18.03 1.41
N ARG A 73 2.49 -17.02 0.78
CA ARG A 73 3.15 -15.94 0.02
C ARG A 73 2.33 -14.66 0.08
N ALA A 74 2.99 -13.53 -0.03
CA ALA A 74 2.32 -12.23 -0.03
C ALA A 74 2.90 -11.28 -1.09
N LEU A 75 2.02 -10.51 -1.73
CA LEU A 75 2.40 -9.53 -2.74
C LEU A 75 1.68 -8.18 -2.51
N MET A 76 2.43 -7.09 -2.54
CA MET A 76 1.95 -5.74 -2.23
C MET A 76 2.27 -4.77 -3.36
N GLU A 77 1.23 -4.24 -4.00
CA GLU A 77 1.33 -3.31 -5.12
C GLU A 77 0.93 -1.90 -4.67
N SER A 78 1.86 -0.96 -4.68
CA SER A 78 1.57 0.46 -4.44
C SER A 78 0.89 0.72 -3.07
N GLY A 79 1.25 -0.04 -2.04
CA GLY A 79 0.73 0.16 -0.68
C GLY A 79 1.41 -0.69 0.41
N VAL A 80 2.15 -0.04 1.30
CA VAL A 80 2.70 -0.65 2.51
C VAL A 80 2.45 0.29 3.69
N ASN A 81 1.84 -0.22 4.76
CA ASN A 81 1.56 0.58 5.93
C ASN A 81 2.71 0.53 6.95
N LEU A 82 3.74 1.37 6.78
CA LEU A 82 4.87 1.47 7.73
C LEU A 82 4.81 2.72 8.63
N THR A 83 3.65 3.37 8.74
CA THR A 83 3.49 4.53 9.62
C THR A 83 3.22 4.08 11.05
N LYS A 84 3.40 5.00 12.01
CA LYS A 84 3.00 4.77 13.39
C LYS A 84 1.50 4.47 13.43
N GLY A 85 1.14 3.34 14.03
CA GLY A 85 -0.25 2.91 14.14
C GLY A 85 -1.07 3.83 15.05
N VAL A 86 -2.37 3.93 14.75
CA VAL A 86 -3.34 4.61 15.61
C VAL A 86 -3.66 3.67 16.77
N THR A 87 -3.53 4.13 18.01
CA THR A 87 -3.88 3.31 19.17
C THR A 87 -5.39 3.12 19.30
N LEU A 88 -5.83 2.07 19.99
CA LEU A 88 -7.26 1.85 20.28
C LEU A 88 -7.92 3.08 20.90
N ALA A 89 -7.29 3.71 21.90
CA ALA A 89 -7.84 4.90 22.56
C ALA A 89 -7.99 6.10 21.61
N GLU A 90 -7.03 6.32 20.71
CA GLU A 90 -7.15 7.37 19.68
C GLU A 90 -8.25 7.06 18.67
N ALA A 91 -8.43 5.77 18.33
CA ALA A 91 -9.48 5.32 17.43
C ALA A 91 -10.87 5.45 18.08
N GLU A 92 -11.02 5.13 19.37
CA GLU A 92 -12.24 5.31 20.14
C GLU A 92 -12.65 6.78 20.19
N LYS A 93 -11.70 7.69 20.44
CA LYS A 93 -11.95 9.15 20.38
C LYS A 93 -12.47 9.59 19.01
N ARG A 94 -11.92 9.05 17.91
CA ARG A 94 -12.44 9.33 16.55
C ARG A 94 -13.82 8.72 16.34
N GLY A 95 -14.10 7.57 16.95
CA GLY A 95 -15.42 6.96 16.96
C GLY A 95 -16.46 7.82 17.65
N GLU A 96 -16.12 8.43 18.79
CA GLU A 96 -17.00 9.36 19.51
C GLU A 96 -17.33 10.60 18.65
N GLU A 97 -16.35 11.13 17.91
CA GLU A 97 -16.56 12.23 16.96
C GLU A 97 -17.50 11.83 15.80
N PHE A 98 -17.51 10.55 15.42
CA PHE A 98 -18.44 10.00 14.43
C PHE A 98 -19.82 9.78 15.00
N GLU A 99 -19.92 9.20 16.19
CA GLU A 99 -21.18 8.98 16.90
C GLU A 99 -21.92 10.31 17.11
N ALA A 100 -21.21 11.36 17.53
CA ALA A 100 -21.74 12.71 17.63
C ALA A 100 -22.21 13.26 16.27
N ALA A 101 -21.46 13.01 15.19
CA ALA A 101 -21.83 13.46 13.84
C ALA A 101 -23.05 12.72 13.28
N ALA A 102 -23.22 11.46 13.67
CA ALA A 102 -24.37 10.64 13.36
C ALA A 102 -25.60 10.98 14.21
N ALA A 103 -25.46 11.91 15.17
CA ALA A 103 -26.47 12.21 16.18
C ALA A 103 -26.96 10.96 16.94
N ALA A 104 -26.03 10.01 17.15
CA ALA A 104 -26.25 8.81 17.95
C ALA A 104 -25.72 9.01 19.38
N HIS A 105 -26.23 8.21 20.31
CA HIS A 105 -25.83 8.26 21.73
C HIS A 105 -25.39 6.89 22.27
N SER A 106 -25.42 5.88 21.42
CA SER A 106 -24.96 4.54 21.73
C SER A 106 -24.64 3.75 20.47
N VAL A 107 -23.87 2.67 20.63
CA VAL A 107 -23.69 1.63 19.60
C VAL A 107 -25.04 1.05 19.15
N ALA A 108 -26.01 0.93 20.06
CA ALA A 108 -27.35 0.44 19.73
C ALA A 108 -28.10 1.40 18.80
N ASP A 109 -27.92 2.71 18.95
CA ASP A 109 -28.48 3.70 18.03
C ASP A 109 -27.82 3.60 16.67
N LEU A 110 -26.48 3.55 16.63
CA LEU A 110 -25.71 3.37 15.39
C LEU A 110 -26.11 2.10 14.62
N ARG A 111 -26.36 0.98 15.31
CA ARG A 111 -26.82 -0.28 14.69
C ARG A 111 -28.23 -0.21 14.09
N ARG A 112 -29.10 0.68 14.61
CA ARG A 112 -30.46 0.88 14.09
C ARG A 112 -30.50 1.85 12.91
N MET A 113 -29.45 2.65 12.72
CA MET A 113 -29.40 3.60 11.62
C MET A 113 -29.30 2.87 10.28
N PRO A 114 -30.00 3.36 9.24
CA PRO A 114 -29.75 2.95 7.87
C PRO A 114 -28.30 3.20 7.48
N ALA A 115 -27.73 2.31 6.67
CA ALA A 115 -26.33 2.41 6.24
C ALA A 115 -26.06 3.74 5.52
N GLU A 116 -27.01 4.23 4.74
CA GLU A 116 -26.90 5.50 4.01
C GLU A 116 -26.77 6.71 4.95
N GLU A 117 -27.45 6.68 6.10
CA GLU A 117 -27.34 7.76 7.10
C GLU A 117 -25.99 7.73 7.82
N LEU A 118 -25.47 6.53 8.10
CA LEU A 118 -24.11 6.37 8.62
C LEU A 118 -23.06 6.90 7.63
N LEU A 119 -23.24 6.63 6.33
CA LEU A 119 -22.35 7.12 5.28
C LEU A 119 -22.44 8.65 5.10
N LYS A 120 -23.63 9.24 5.22
CA LYS A 120 -23.81 10.70 5.22
C LYS A 120 -23.14 11.34 6.42
N ALA A 121 -23.32 10.77 7.61
CA ALA A 121 -22.70 11.25 8.86
C ALA A 121 -21.17 11.21 8.80
N LEU A 122 -20.60 10.23 8.09
CA LEU A 122 -19.17 10.14 7.85
C LEU A 122 -18.64 11.36 7.08
N GLY A 123 -19.40 11.86 6.11
CA GLY A 123 -19.06 13.02 5.29
C GLY A 123 -17.72 12.88 4.55
N PRO A 124 -17.09 13.99 4.12
CA PRO A 124 -15.77 13.96 3.48
C PRO A 124 -14.64 13.80 4.50
N ARG A 125 -14.94 13.49 5.78
CA ARG A 125 -13.92 13.41 6.82
C ARG A 125 -12.93 12.34 6.40
N PRO A 126 -11.62 12.63 6.32
CA PRO A 126 -10.60 11.60 6.23
C PRO A 126 -10.54 10.96 7.60
N MET A 127 -11.59 10.22 7.96
CA MET A 127 -11.63 9.60 9.26
C MET A 127 -10.53 8.57 9.23
N GLY A 128 -9.58 8.74 10.13
CA GLY A 128 -8.60 7.73 10.47
C GLY A 128 -9.25 6.52 11.15
N MET A 129 -10.31 5.99 10.53
CA MET A 129 -10.80 4.62 10.49
C MET A 129 -9.86 3.79 9.61
N GLY A 130 -8.56 3.96 9.85
CA GLY A 130 -7.53 3.11 9.29
C GLY A 130 -7.25 1.95 10.23
N LEU A 131 -6.13 1.28 10.00
CA LEU A 131 -5.68 0.17 10.82
C LEU A 131 -5.36 0.65 12.24
N ILE A 132 -5.83 -0.11 13.23
CA ILE A 132 -5.73 0.24 14.65
C ILE A 132 -4.79 -0.74 15.34
N VAL A 133 -3.89 -0.24 16.18
CA VAL A 133 -3.14 -1.06 17.13
C VAL A 133 -4.07 -1.32 18.30
N ASP A 134 -4.77 -2.45 18.22
CA ASP A 134 -5.93 -2.79 19.04
C ASP A 134 -5.62 -3.83 20.12
N GLY A 135 -4.36 -4.27 20.19
CA GLY A 135 -3.86 -5.23 21.17
C GLY A 135 -4.19 -6.70 20.84
N TRP A 136 -5.00 -6.96 19.81
CA TRP A 136 -5.49 -8.31 19.49
C TRP A 136 -5.29 -8.67 18.01
N VAL A 137 -5.99 -7.99 17.09
CA VAL A 137 -5.82 -8.22 15.64
C VAL A 137 -4.46 -7.69 15.21
N LEU A 138 -4.09 -6.51 15.67
CA LEU A 138 -2.77 -5.91 15.53
C LEU A 138 -2.24 -5.52 16.91
N PRO A 139 -1.42 -6.39 17.53
CA PRO A 139 -0.79 -6.08 18.83
C PRO A 139 0.20 -4.90 18.75
N GLN A 140 0.73 -4.63 17.56
CA GLN A 140 1.68 -3.57 17.27
C GLN A 140 1.55 -3.16 15.79
N ASP A 141 2.02 -1.95 15.46
CA ASP A 141 2.05 -1.50 14.06
C ASP A 141 2.97 -2.37 13.19
N VAL A 142 2.74 -2.37 11.88
CA VAL A 142 3.45 -3.23 10.93
C VAL A 142 4.97 -2.99 10.97
N TYR A 143 5.42 -1.73 11.07
CA TYR A 143 6.86 -1.45 11.14
C TYR A 143 7.48 -2.09 12.38
N SER A 144 6.88 -1.88 13.54
CA SER A 144 7.32 -2.49 14.80
C SER A 144 7.30 -4.02 14.74
N THR A 145 6.33 -4.63 14.04
CA THR A 145 6.22 -6.10 13.87
C THR A 145 7.36 -6.67 13.06
N PHE A 146 7.62 -6.07 11.90
CA PHE A 146 8.75 -6.46 11.06
C PHE A 146 10.09 -6.17 11.73
N ALA A 147 10.25 -5.02 12.40
CA ALA A 147 11.48 -4.66 13.11
C ALA A 147 11.82 -5.62 14.28
N ALA A 148 10.79 -6.23 14.88
CA ALA A 148 10.93 -7.23 15.94
C ALA A 148 11.04 -8.68 15.43
N GLY A 149 10.92 -8.92 14.12
CA GLY A 149 10.93 -10.28 13.55
C GLY A 149 9.71 -11.12 13.92
N LYS A 150 8.56 -10.47 14.12
CA LYS A 150 7.29 -11.12 14.52
C LYS A 150 6.27 -11.24 13.39
N GLN A 151 6.62 -10.81 12.18
CA GLN A 151 5.76 -10.94 11.00
C GLN A 151 5.53 -12.42 10.65
N ASN A 152 4.44 -12.70 9.94
CA ASN A 152 4.26 -13.94 9.21
C ASN A 152 5.32 -14.01 8.09
N ASP A 153 6.39 -14.76 8.34
CA ASP A 153 7.59 -14.80 7.49
C ASP A 153 7.42 -15.70 6.27
N VAL A 154 6.87 -15.14 5.19
CA VAL A 154 6.63 -15.79 3.89
C VAL A 154 7.37 -15.06 2.77
N PRO A 155 7.62 -15.70 1.60
CA PRO A 155 8.14 -14.99 0.43
C PRO A 155 7.29 -13.77 0.09
N LEU A 156 7.94 -12.65 -0.22
CA LEU A 156 7.30 -11.37 -0.52
C LEU A 156 7.63 -10.85 -1.92
N VAL A 157 6.66 -10.23 -2.58
CA VAL A 157 6.88 -9.24 -3.64
C VAL A 157 6.32 -7.90 -3.17
N VAL A 158 7.06 -6.83 -3.37
CA VAL A 158 6.61 -5.47 -3.02
C VAL A 158 7.04 -4.49 -4.10
N GLY A 159 6.22 -3.49 -4.40
CA GLY A 159 6.61 -2.46 -5.35
C GLY A 159 5.63 -1.31 -5.45
N SER A 160 5.88 -0.43 -6.41
CA SER A 160 5.09 0.76 -6.69
C SER A 160 5.24 1.14 -8.17
N VAL A 161 4.43 2.11 -8.61
CA VAL A 161 4.54 2.69 -9.96
C VAL A 161 5.36 4.00 -9.96
N ALA A 162 5.72 4.52 -11.13
CA ALA A 162 6.51 5.76 -11.24
C ALA A 162 5.74 7.03 -10.85
N ASN A 163 4.43 7.08 -11.10
CA ASN A 163 3.58 8.24 -10.82
C ASN A 163 2.56 7.91 -9.73
N ASP A 164 3.05 7.24 -8.67
CA ASP A 164 2.24 6.67 -7.59
C ASP A 164 1.71 7.76 -6.65
N THR A 165 0.46 8.15 -6.90
CA THR A 165 -0.18 9.30 -6.25
C THR A 165 -1.57 8.96 -5.74
N PRO A 166 -1.69 8.12 -4.70
CA PRO A 166 -2.98 7.89 -4.07
C PRO A 166 -3.48 9.20 -3.45
N GLY A 167 -4.67 9.63 -3.84
CA GLY A 167 -5.38 10.77 -3.25
C GLY A 167 -4.92 12.17 -3.68
N PRO A 168 -5.57 13.22 -3.13
CA PRO A 168 -5.29 14.62 -3.48
C PRO A 168 -3.92 15.09 -2.95
N ALA A 169 -3.32 16.07 -3.64
CA ALA A 169 -2.09 16.71 -3.21
C ALA A 169 -2.26 17.40 -1.84
N ALA A 170 -1.26 17.30 -0.98
CA ALA A 170 -1.31 17.85 0.38
C ALA A 170 -0.43 19.10 0.58
N ALA A 171 0.61 19.28 -0.23
CA ALA A 171 1.56 20.37 -0.08
C ALA A 171 1.06 21.68 -0.75
N PRO A 172 1.28 22.86 -0.12
CA PRO A 172 1.03 24.15 -0.77
C PRO A 172 1.88 24.33 -2.02
N SER A 173 1.38 25.17 -2.94
CA SER A 173 1.98 25.30 -4.26
C SER A 173 3.36 25.96 -4.23
N SER A 174 3.54 27.14 -3.64
CA SER A 174 4.87 27.79 -3.57
C SER A 174 5.00 28.80 -2.43
N GLY A 175 6.15 29.46 -2.34
CA GLY A 175 6.40 30.60 -1.46
C GLY A 175 6.47 30.27 0.03
N ALA A 176 6.17 31.26 0.89
CA ALA A 176 6.29 31.15 2.35
C ALA A 176 5.44 29.99 2.90
N ALA A 177 4.24 29.76 2.38
CA ALA A 177 3.36 28.67 2.81
C ALA A 177 4.00 27.28 2.61
N ARG A 178 4.74 27.07 1.51
CA ARG A 178 5.46 25.81 1.27
C ARG A 178 6.64 25.64 2.22
N SER A 179 7.39 26.72 2.50
CA SER A 179 8.49 26.70 3.47
C SER A 179 7.99 26.42 4.88
N ASP A 180 6.87 27.02 5.28
CA ASP A 180 6.24 26.79 6.59
C ASP A 180 5.66 25.38 6.70
N TYR A 181 5.04 24.87 5.63
CA TYR A 181 4.65 23.47 5.53
C TYR A 181 5.84 22.53 5.70
N ALA A 182 6.96 22.79 5.02
CA ALA A 182 8.16 21.96 5.10
C ALA A 182 8.72 21.93 6.53
N LYS A 183 8.85 23.09 7.18
CA LYS A 183 9.30 23.21 8.58
C LYS A 183 8.38 22.47 9.54
N ARG A 184 7.07 22.67 9.41
CA ARG A 184 6.07 22.02 10.28
C ARG A 184 6.03 20.50 10.11
N THR A 185 6.19 20.01 8.88
CA THR A 185 6.00 18.60 8.54
C THR A 185 7.29 17.78 8.70
N PHE A 186 8.44 18.37 8.36
CA PHE A 186 9.71 17.66 8.29
C PHE A 186 10.74 18.16 9.31
N GLY A 187 10.47 19.24 10.05
CA GLY A 187 11.35 19.76 11.09
C GLY A 187 12.76 20.03 10.57
N THR A 188 13.75 19.37 11.15
CA THR A 188 15.17 19.47 10.77
C THR A 188 15.48 18.96 9.37
N LEU A 189 14.55 18.25 8.73
CA LEU A 189 14.67 17.74 7.35
C LEU A 189 14.04 18.68 6.31
N ALA A 190 13.49 19.83 6.72
CA ALA A 190 12.80 20.76 5.83
C ALA A 190 13.65 21.25 4.64
N ASP A 191 14.91 21.61 4.88
CA ASP A 191 15.78 22.08 3.79
C ASP A 191 16.11 20.97 2.78
N GLN A 192 16.26 19.73 3.25
CA GLN A 192 16.44 18.58 2.37
C GLN A 192 15.17 18.32 1.55
N TYR A 193 13.98 18.42 2.15
CA TYR A 193 12.71 18.32 1.41
C TYR A 193 12.64 19.38 0.31
N LEU A 194 12.92 20.64 0.62
CA LEU A 194 12.87 21.73 -0.37
C LEU A 194 13.94 21.57 -1.46
N ASN A 195 15.07 20.94 -1.16
CA ASN A 195 16.13 20.65 -2.12
C ASN A 195 15.77 19.48 -3.07
N PHE A 196 15.20 18.40 -2.55
CA PHE A 196 14.78 17.26 -3.38
C PHE A 196 13.51 17.56 -4.18
N TYR A 197 12.63 18.43 -3.67
CA TYR A 197 11.33 18.75 -4.28
C TYR A 197 11.15 20.27 -4.46
N PRO A 198 12.01 20.91 -5.27
CA PRO A 198 12.02 22.36 -5.45
C PRO A 198 10.81 22.82 -6.26
N VAL A 199 10.28 24.00 -5.93
CA VAL A 199 9.12 24.59 -6.61
C VAL A 199 9.28 26.09 -6.77
N LYS A 200 9.08 26.58 -8.00
CA LYS A 200 9.08 28.01 -8.35
C LYS A 200 7.69 28.53 -8.75
N ASP A 201 6.80 27.66 -9.21
CA ASP A 201 5.46 27.98 -9.69
C ASP A 201 4.47 26.83 -9.43
N ASP A 202 3.19 27.05 -9.68
CA ASP A 202 2.13 26.09 -9.38
C ASP A 202 2.23 24.79 -10.22
N ALA A 203 2.76 24.86 -11.45
CA ALA A 203 2.94 23.68 -12.29
C ALA A 203 4.05 22.78 -11.73
N GLN A 204 5.16 23.39 -11.31
CA GLN A 204 6.25 22.70 -10.61
C GLN A 204 5.79 22.16 -9.26
N ALA A 205 4.82 22.81 -8.60
CA ALA A 205 4.28 22.32 -7.34
C ALA A 205 3.62 20.95 -7.47
N ALA A 206 2.77 20.80 -8.49
CA ALA A 206 2.10 19.54 -8.77
C ALA A 206 3.09 18.43 -9.11
N ALA A 207 4.11 18.75 -9.93
CA ALA A 207 5.15 17.79 -10.29
C ALA A 207 6.03 17.39 -9.08
N ALA A 208 6.37 18.34 -8.21
CA ALA A 208 7.17 18.09 -7.01
C ALA A 208 6.41 17.27 -5.97
N ASP A 209 5.11 17.53 -5.79
CA ASP A 209 4.24 16.73 -4.92
C ASP A 209 4.07 15.30 -5.46
N LEU A 210 3.85 15.15 -6.77
CA LEU A 210 3.84 13.86 -7.46
C LEU A 210 5.15 13.09 -7.21
N GLN A 211 6.29 13.71 -7.46
CA GLN A 211 7.60 13.07 -7.24
C GLN A 211 7.81 12.70 -5.77
N PHE A 212 7.45 13.57 -4.82
CA PHE A 212 7.56 13.28 -3.40
C PHE A 212 6.75 12.06 -2.98
N ARG A 213 5.51 11.95 -3.48
CA ARG A 213 4.62 10.83 -3.15
C ARG A 213 5.05 9.52 -3.83
N SER A 214 5.47 9.57 -5.09
CA SER A 214 6.07 8.42 -5.78
C SER A 214 7.31 7.91 -5.04
N ASP A 215 8.22 8.81 -4.65
CA ASP A 215 9.42 8.44 -3.90
C ASP A 215 9.07 7.87 -2.52
N ARG A 216 8.03 8.40 -1.86
CA ARG A 216 7.56 7.86 -0.58
C ARG A 216 7.00 6.44 -0.72
N ALA A 217 6.19 6.16 -1.74
CA ALA A 217 5.67 4.82 -2.00
C ALA A 217 6.81 3.81 -2.22
N MET A 218 7.76 4.21 -3.07
CA MET A 218 8.95 3.43 -3.39
C MET A 218 9.88 3.22 -2.19
N ALA A 219 10.07 4.25 -1.35
CA ALA A 219 10.85 4.16 -0.11
C ALA A 219 10.17 3.24 0.92
N ASN A 220 8.84 3.27 1.03
CA ASN A 220 8.11 2.35 1.91
C ASN A 220 8.27 0.88 1.46
N ALA A 221 8.18 0.61 0.15
CA ALA A 221 8.46 -0.72 -0.40
C ALA A 221 9.90 -1.18 -0.09
N ARG A 222 10.88 -0.30 -0.30
CA ARG A 222 12.29 -0.55 0.03
C ARG A 222 12.50 -0.82 1.51
N ALA A 223 11.87 -0.03 2.38
CA ALA A 223 11.98 -0.18 3.83
C ALA A 223 11.40 -1.52 4.30
N LEU A 224 10.25 -1.96 3.77
CA LEU A 224 9.69 -3.27 4.06
C LEU A 224 10.64 -4.39 3.60
N ALA A 225 11.18 -4.30 2.38
CA ALA A 225 12.13 -5.28 1.86
C ALA A 225 13.40 -5.37 2.74
N ARG A 226 13.93 -4.23 3.19
CA ARG A 226 15.06 -4.19 4.13
C ARG A 226 14.73 -4.82 5.48
N LEU A 227 13.54 -4.57 6.02
CA LEU A 227 13.10 -5.18 7.26
C LEU A 227 12.96 -6.70 7.12
N GLN A 228 12.34 -7.17 6.02
CA GLN A 228 12.19 -8.58 5.72
C GLN A 228 13.55 -9.28 5.62
N VAL A 229 14.53 -8.71 4.92
CA VAL A 229 15.90 -9.28 4.88
C VAL A 229 16.58 -9.25 6.24
N LYS A 230 16.30 -8.23 7.07
CA LYS A 230 16.95 -8.07 8.37
C LYS A 230 16.45 -9.06 9.41
N THR A 231 15.14 -9.36 9.42
CA THR A 231 14.50 -10.10 10.52
C THR A 231 13.81 -11.39 10.10
N GLY A 232 13.40 -11.51 8.84
CA GLY A 232 12.82 -12.71 8.26
C GLY A 232 13.87 -13.64 7.66
N LYS A 233 13.41 -14.78 7.15
CA LYS A 233 14.20 -15.80 6.45
C LYS A 233 13.73 -15.99 5.01
N SER A 234 12.49 -15.63 4.72
CA SER A 234 11.92 -15.75 3.39
C SER A 234 12.40 -14.65 2.44
N PRO A 235 12.56 -14.96 1.12
CA PRO A 235 13.03 -13.98 0.15
C PRO A 235 12.01 -12.85 -0.06
N VAL A 236 12.50 -11.68 -0.43
CA VAL A 236 11.67 -10.55 -0.87
C VAL A 236 12.17 -10.03 -2.21
N TYR A 237 11.24 -9.69 -3.10
CA TYR A 237 11.51 -9.15 -4.42
C TYR A 237 10.91 -7.75 -4.51
N TRP A 238 11.70 -6.79 -4.98
CA TRP A 238 11.28 -5.39 -5.11
C TRP A 238 11.15 -5.01 -6.59
N TYR A 239 10.03 -4.40 -6.99
CA TYR A 239 9.85 -3.85 -8.34
C TYR A 239 9.50 -2.36 -8.33
N TRP A 240 9.67 -1.76 -9.51
CA TRP A 240 9.19 -0.43 -9.84
C TRP A 240 8.61 -0.46 -11.25
N PHE A 241 7.33 -0.12 -11.40
CA PHE A 241 6.65 -0.12 -12.69
C PHE A 241 6.65 1.28 -13.30
N THR A 242 7.29 1.45 -14.46
CA THR A 242 7.50 2.76 -15.10
C THR A 242 6.94 2.83 -16.51
N HIS A 243 6.34 1.74 -16.97
CA HIS A 243 5.75 1.67 -18.29
C HIS A 243 4.49 2.55 -18.36
N VAL A 244 4.32 3.28 -19.46
CA VAL A 244 3.15 4.15 -19.67
C VAL A 244 2.22 3.49 -20.69
N SER A 245 1.01 3.16 -20.26
CA SER A 245 -0.03 2.57 -21.11
C SER A 245 -0.41 3.50 -22.28
N PRO A 246 -0.82 2.94 -23.43
CA PRO A 246 -1.24 3.73 -24.58
C PRO A 246 -2.68 4.21 -24.37
N PHE A 247 -2.83 5.40 -23.79
CA PHE A 247 -4.14 5.99 -23.59
C PHE A 247 -4.84 6.29 -24.93
N PRO A 248 -6.17 6.09 -25.03
CA PRO A 248 -6.96 6.57 -26.15
C PRO A 248 -6.78 8.08 -26.38
N GLU A 249 -6.81 8.48 -27.64
CA GLU A 249 -6.73 9.91 -27.99
C GLU A 249 -7.93 10.67 -27.39
N GLY A 250 -7.66 11.85 -26.82
CA GLY A 250 -8.68 12.67 -26.20
C GLY A 250 -9.18 12.21 -24.83
N LEU A 251 -8.72 11.06 -24.31
CA LEU A 251 -9.07 10.62 -22.95
C LEU A 251 -8.57 11.64 -21.91
N THR A 252 -9.47 12.08 -21.04
CA THR A 252 -9.15 13.01 -19.96
C THR A 252 -9.61 12.48 -18.60
N TRP A 253 -8.84 12.78 -17.56
CA TRP A 253 -9.17 12.50 -16.17
C TRP A 253 -9.01 13.78 -15.35
N GLY A 254 -10.05 14.13 -14.57
CA GLY A 254 -10.05 15.36 -13.78
C GLY A 254 -9.77 16.62 -14.61
N GLY A 255 -10.17 16.63 -15.89
CA GLY A 255 -9.95 17.74 -16.81
C GLY A 255 -8.53 17.83 -17.43
N LYS A 256 -7.67 16.84 -17.22
CA LYS A 256 -6.32 16.77 -17.82
C LYS A 256 -6.20 15.57 -18.77
N PRO A 257 -5.38 15.64 -19.84
CA PRO A 257 -5.08 14.49 -20.69
C PRO A 257 -4.58 13.30 -19.86
N ALA A 258 -5.15 12.11 -20.08
CA ALA A 258 -4.80 10.90 -19.31
C ALA A 258 -3.31 10.52 -19.45
N LYS A 259 -2.70 10.79 -20.62
CA LYS A 259 -1.28 10.58 -20.88
C LYS A 259 -0.35 11.35 -19.93
N ASP A 260 -0.80 12.46 -19.36
CA ASP A 260 0.01 13.30 -18.48
C ASP A 260 0.15 12.67 -17.07
N PHE A 261 -0.62 11.62 -16.77
CA PHE A 261 -0.55 10.89 -15.50
C PHE A 261 0.57 9.83 -15.49
N GLY A 262 1.19 9.53 -16.65
CA GLY A 262 2.29 8.56 -16.75
C GLY A 262 1.91 7.15 -16.29
N ALA A 263 2.82 6.49 -15.57
CA ALA A 263 2.56 5.20 -14.92
C ALA A 263 1.81 5.46 -13.60
N TYR A 264 0.52 5.77 -13.73
CA TYR A 264 -0.35 6.20 -12.63
C TYR A 264 -0.66 5.07 -11.65
N HIS A 265 -1.14 5.43 -10.45
CA HIS A 265 -1.52 4.48 -9.40
C HIS A 265 -2.57 3.46 -9.90
N GLY A 266 -2.19 2.19 -9.98
CA GLY A 266 -3.03 1.10 -10.50
C GLY A 266 -2.84 0.81 -12.00
N SER A 267 -1.94 1.53 -12.68
CA SER A 267 -1.65 1.31 -14.11
C SER A 267 -1.05 -0.06 -14.41
N GLU A 268 -0.43 -0.72 -13.43
CA GLU A 268 0.14 -2.06 -13.55
C GLU A 268 -0.93 -3.16 -13.58
N LEU A 269 -2.13 -2.91 -13.05
CA LEU A 269 -3.15 -3.95 -12.83
C LEU A 269 -3.61 -4.63 -14.12
N VAL A 270 -3.74 -3.88 -15.22
CA VAL A 270 -4.11 -4.48 -16.52
C VAL A 270 -3.06 -5.48 -17.01
N TYR A 271 -1.79 -5.26 -16.69
CA TYR A 271 -0.67 -6.16 -17.02
C TYR A 271 -0.60 -7.35 -16.06
N VAL A 272 -0.88 -7.13 -14.76
CA VAL A 272 -0.94 -8.19 -13.75
C VAL A 272 -2.03 -9.21 -14.06
N PHE A 273 -3.22 -8.74 -14.42
CA PHE A 273 -4.39 -9.59 -14.70
C PHE A 273 -4.51 -10.04 -16.16
N ASP A 274 -3.59 -9.63 -17.04
CA ASP A 274 -3.68 -9.82 -18.50
C ASP A 274 -5.06 -9.40 -19.05
N ALA A 275 -5.56 -8.27 -18.55
CA ALA A 275 -6.96 -7.86 -18.71
C ALA A 275 -7.20 -6.97 -19.95
N PHE A 276 -6.26 -6.94 -20.90
CA PHE A 276 -6.35 -6.11 -22.11
C PHE A 276 -7.65 -6.26 -22.89
N PRO A 277 -8.24 -7.48 -23.06
CA PRO A 277 -9.51 -7.62 -23.78
C PRO A 277 -10.70 -6.89 -23.16
N PHE A 278 -10.61 -6.52 -21.88
CA PHE A 278 -11.68 -5.82 -21.16
C PHE A 278 -11.55 -4.29 -21.22
N GLN A 279 -10.51 -3.79 -21.88
CA GLN A 279 -10.27 -2.36 -22.05
C GLN A 279 -10.05 -2.04 -23.53
N ASP A 280 -10.96 -1.27 -24.11
CA ASP A 280 -10.87 -0.81 -25.51
C ASP A 280 -9.89 0.35 -25.66
N TRP A 281 -8.60 0.05 -25.45
CA TRP A 281 -7.48 1.00 -25.58
C TRP A 281 -6.58 0.59 -26.75
N PRO A 282 -5.80 1.54 -27.31
CA PRO A 282 -4.89 1.26 -28.43
C PRO A 282 -3.63 0.48 -27.97
N TRP A 283 -3.82 -0.71 -27.42
CA TRP A 283 -2.76 -1.59 -26.93
C TRP A 283 -1.72 -1.88 -28.02
N ARG A 284 -0.45 -1.70 -27.69
CA ARG A 284 0.69 -1.92 -28.59
C ARG A 284 1.28 -3.30 -28.36
N PRO A 285 2.08 -3.84 -29.31
CA PRO A 285 2.77 -5.10 -29.11
C PRO A 285 3.67 -5.14 -27.85
N VAL A 286 4.21 -4.01 -27.41
CA VAL A 286 4.98 -3.95 -26.15
C VAL A 286 4.09 -4.16 -24.93
N ASP A 287 2.86 -3.65 -24.94
CA ASP A 287 1.94 -3.78 -23.82
C ASP A 287 1.53 -5.24 -23.61
N LEU A 288 1.19 -5.93 -24.70
CA LEU A 288 0.82 -7.35 -24.66
C LEU A 288 1.99 -8.23 -24.20
N ARG A 289 3.22 -7.94 -24.65
CA ARG A 289 4.42 -8.65 -24.16
C ARG A 289 4.69 -8.39 -22.68
N LEU A 290 4.48 -7.15 -22.21
CA LEU A 290 4.62 -6.84 -20.78
C LEU A 290 3.52 -7.50 -19.95
N GLY A 291 2.30 -7.62 -20.48
CA GLY A 291 1.21 -8.38 -19.87
C GLY A 291 1.57 -9.84 -19.64
N ASP A 292 2.02 -10.52 -20.69
CA ASP A 292 2.50 -11.91 -20.60
C ASP A 292 3.66 -12.06 -19.60
N MET A 293 4.62 -11.12 -19.62
CA MET A 293 5.75 -11.13 -18.70
C MET A 293 5.34 -10.92 -17.23
N VAL A 294 4.55 -9.89 -16.93
CA VAL A 294 4.17 -9.53 -15.56
C VAL A 294 3.25 -10.59 -14.97
N SER A 295 2.21 -11.01 -15.70
CA SER A 295 1.32 -12.07 -15.26
C SER A 295 2.07 -13.38 -15.02
N SER A 296 3.02 -13.75 -15.90
CA SER A 296 3.89 -14.91 -15.70
C SER A 296 4.74 -14.83 -14.44
N MET A 297 5.31 -13.65 -14.13
CA MET A 297 6.07 -13.45 -12.88
C MET A 297 5.21 -13.62 -11.64
N TRP A 298 3.98 -13.09 -11.65
CA TRP A 298 3.04 -13.22 -10.54
C TRP A 298 2.60 -14.67 -10.37
N ILE A 299 2.34 -15.39 -11.47
CA ILE A 299 1.99 -16.81 -11.45
C ILE A 299 3.16 -17.66 -10.94
N ASN A 300 4.39 -17.41 -11.40
CA ASN A 300 5.58 -18.11 -10.94
C ASN A 300 5.80 -17.88 -9.44
N PHE A 301 5.62 -16.64 -9.00
CA PHE A 301 5.71 -16.29 -7.59
C PHE A 301 4.61 -17.01 -6.79
N ALA A 302 3.35 -16.99 -7.22
CA ALA A 302 2.27 -17.70 -6.56
C ALA A 302 2.55 -19.20 -6.37
N LYS A 303 3.13 -19.86 -7.39
CA LYS A 303 3.47 -21.29 -7.37
C LYS A 303 4.70 -21.62 -6.53
N THR A 304 5.73 -20.77 -6.56
CA THR A 304 7.08 -21.19 -6.11
C THR A 304 7.72 -20.25 -5.10
N GLY A 305 7.17 -19.06 -4.89
CA GLY A 305 7.81 -17.99 -4.10
C GLY A 305 8.96 -17.30 -4.83
N ASN A 306 9.17 -17.61 -6.12
CA ASN A 306 10.18 -16.99 -6.97
C ASN A 306 9.51 -16.49 -8.27
N PRO A 307 9.61 -15.20 -8.63
CA PRO A 307 8.97 -14.66 -9.82
C PRO A 307 9.68 -15.04 -11.14
N ASN A 308 10.89 -15.61 -11.07
CA ASN A 308 11.69 -15.93 -12.26
C ASN A 308 11.18 -17.15 -13.02
N GLY A 309 11.49 -17.21 -14.32
CA GLY A 309 11.12 -18.30 -15.21
C GLY A 309 11.83 -18.20 -16.56
N ALA A 310 11.68 -19.22 -17.40
CA ALA A 310 12.31 -19.23 -18.73
C ALA A 310 11.79 -18.07 -19.59
N GLY A 311 12.69 -17.34 -20.26
CA GLY A 311 12.34 -16.20 -21.12
C GLY A 311 11.99 -14.91 -20.39
N LEU A 312 11.92 -14.93 -19.05
CA LEU A 312 11.69 -13.74 -18.24
C LEU A 312 13.02 -13.06 -17.88
N PRO A 313 13.06 -11.73 -17.73
CA PRO A 313 14.24 -11.02 -17.25
C PRO A 313 14.55 -11.44 -15.81
N GLU A 314 15.83 -11.46 -15.47
CA GLU A 314 16.27 -11.81 -14.13
C GLU A 314 15.78 -10.77 -13.10
N TRP A 315 15.07 -11.25 -12.10
CA TRP A 315 14.64 -10.50 -10.94
C TRP A 315 15.28 -11.10 -9.68
N PRO A 316 16.43 -10.55 -9.23
CA PRO A 316 17.09 -11.08 -8.04
C PRO A 316 16.27 -10.77 -6.78
N ALA A 317 16.34 -11.67 -5.80
CA ALA A 317 15.87 -11.36 -4.45
C ALA A 317 16.62 -10.13 -3.93
N TYR A 318 15.88 -9.22 -3.30
CA TYR A 318 16.41 -7.95 -2.81
C TYR A 318 17.48 -8.20 -1.75
N GLN A 319 18.58 -7.46 -1.87
CA GLN A 319 19.68 -7.44 -0.90
C GLN A 319 20.06 -5.99 -0.63
N PRO A 320 20.12 -5.54 0.65
CA PRO A 320 20.46 -4.16 0.99
C PRO A 320 21.80 -3.68 0.42
N SER A 321 22.78 -4.58 0.26
CA SER A 321 24.10 -4.26 -0.30
C SER A 321 24.07 -3.94 -1.80
N ALA A 322 23.17 -4.58 -2.55
CA ALA A 322 23.00 -4.36 -3.99
C ALA A 322 21.98 -3.25 -4.29
N ASP A 323 20.96 -3.11 -3.43
CA ASP A 323 19.83 -2.17 -3.54
C ASP A 323 19.18 -2.18 -4.93
N LYS A 324 18.92 -3.37 -5.47
CA LYS A 324 18.33 -3.54 -6.80
C LYS A 324 16.84 -3.87 -6.73
N LEU A 325 16.10 -3.32 -7.68
CA LEU A 325 14.71 -3.66 -8.01
C LEU A 325 14.62 -4.11 -9.46
N LEU A 326 13.55 -4.81 -9.83
CA LEU A 326 13.17 -4.97 -11.23
C LEU A 326 12.42 -3.72 -11.70
N ASN A 327 13.00 -2.99 -12.65
CA ASN A 327 12.30 -1.91 -13.33
C ASN A 327 11.45 -2.50 -14.45
N ILE A 328 10.13 -2.47 -14.30
CA ILE A 328 9.17 -2.94 -15.30
C ILE A 328 8.85 -1.75 -16.22
N SER A 329 9.57 -1.68 -17.33
CA SER A 329 9.48 -0.65 -18.38
C SER A 329 9.36 -1.32 -19.76
N ASP A 330 9.37 -0.58 -20.85
CA ASP A 330 9.48 -1.16 -22.22
C ASP A 330 10.70 -2.10 -22.38
N HIS A 331 11.74 -1.90 -21.57
CA HIS A 331 12.93 -2.74 -21.51
C HIS A 331 13.23 -3.14 -20.05
N PRO A 332 12.53 -4.18 -19.54
CA PRO A 332 12.62 -4.56 -18.14
C PRO A 332 14.03 -4.99 -17.74
N LYS A 333 14.51 -4.50 -16.60
CA LYS A 333 15.84 -4.87 -16.09
C LYS A 333 15.98 -4.66 -14.59
N ALA A 334 16.75 -5.53 -13.94
CA ALA A 334 17.18 -5.31 -12.57
C ALA A 334 18.20 -4.17 -12.49
N GLN A 335 17.91 -3.15 -11.69
CA GLN A 335 18.78 -1.98 -11.53
C GLN A 335 18.66 -1.36 -10.15
N LYS A 336 19.62 -0.48 -9.81
CA LYS A 336 19.48 0.40 -8.65
C LYS A 336 18.38 1.43 -8.92
N PRO A 337 17.64 1.88 -7.89
CA PRO A 337 16.66 2.95 -8.05
C PRO A 337 17.36 4.24 -8.52
N PRO A 338 16.94 4.87 -9.63
CA PRO A 338 17.55 6.10 -10.13
C PRO A 338 17.54 7.25 -9.10
N GLN A 339 16.51 7.30 -8.25
CA GLN A 339 16.28 8.30 -7.21
C GLN A 339 16.86 7.92 -5.83
N GLY A 340 17.92 7.10 -5.78
CA GLY A 340 18.45 6.54 -4.52
C GLY A 340 18.65 7.56 -3.39
N ALA A 341 19.23 8.74 -3.67
CA ALA A 341 19.45 9.78 -2.66
C ALA A 341 18.14 10.39 -2.11
N ALA A 342 17.11 10.53 -2.96
CA ALA A 342 15.79 10.99 -2.54
C ALA A 342 15.10 9.91 -1.68
N LEU A 343 15.24 8.63 -2.03
CA LEU A 343 14.75 7.54 -1.19
C LEU A 343 15.45 7.49 0.17
N ASP A 344 16.76 7.76 0.24
CA ASP A 344 17.49 7.84 1.51
C ASP A 344 17.01 9.01 2.38
N PHE A 345 16.61 10.11 1.76
CA PHE A 345 15.91 11.19 2.45
C PHE A 345 14.53 10.73 2.97
N GLN A 346 13.73 10.05 2.15
CA GLN A 346 12.42 9.53 2.55
C GLN A 346 12.53 8.54 3.72
N ASP A 347 13.55 7.69 3.75
CA ASP A 347 13.83 6.79 4.87
C ASP A 347 14.07 7.57 6.17
N LYS A 348 14.88 8.64 6.13
CA LYS A 348 15.11 9.50 7.30
C LYS A 348 13.83 10.18 7.78
N VAL A 349 12.99 10.64 6.85
CA VAL A 349 11.70 11.24 7.21
C VAL A 349 10.82 10.19 7.89
N ALA A 350 10.72 8.99 7.33
CA ALA A 350 9.93 7.92 7.90
C ALA A 350 10.43 7.51 9.29
N GLU A 351 11.74 7.39 9.50
CA GLU A 351 12.33 7.14 10.82
C GLU A 351 11.99 8.24 11.83
N THR A 352 12.03 9.51 11.41
CA THR A 352 11.70 10.64 12.29
C THR A 352 10.22 10.64 12.66
N GLN A 353 9.33 10.30 11.72
CA GLN A 353 7.88 10.26 11.95
C GLN A 353 7.41 9.04 12.75
N ARG A 354 8.25 8.01 12.89
CA ARG A 354 7.97 6.80 13.69
C ARG A 354 8.37 6.95 15.16
N ARG A 355 9.33 7.84 15.48
CA ARG A 355 9.71 8.20 16.85
C ARG A 355 8.63 9.09 17.45
#